data_AF-A0A960QQY0-F1
#
_entry.id   AF-A0A960QQY0-F1
#
_cell.length_a   1.000
_cell.length_b   1.000
_cell.length_c   1.000
_cell.angle_alpha   90.00
_cell.angle_beta   90.00
_cell.angle_gamma   90.00
#
_symmetry.space_group_name_H-M   'P 1'
#
loop_
_entity.id
_entity.type
_entity.pdbx_description
1 polymer ?
#
loop_
_entity_poly.entity_id
_entity_poly.type
_entity_poly.pdbx_seq_one_letter_code
_entity_poly.pdbx_strand_id
1 'polypeptide(L)'
;AIAPTGWELAIRCHPRHVDREAFSSMIASLQESGYLVSESDPKESLASDLARSGAVLTRSWSGPAVVGLYSGTPVIGWLARTMHRHLEQMVHDLPLQAVDGPGLAAILDSLHRDPSQTRSILERQREILEAYHFVTEGDPYALAADALGSVLKNDFANRAHPKEHLQS
;
A
#
# COMPACT_ATOMS: atom_id res chain seq x y z
N ALA A 1 21.88 9.70 -1.53
CA ALA A 1 20.80 8.93 -2.15
C ALA A 1 21.43 7.68 -2.77
N ILE A 2 20.78 6.53 -2.67
CA ILE A 2 21.22 5.31 -3.36
C ILE A 2 19.97 4.84 -4.07
N ALA A 3 19.83 5.15 -5.35
CA ALA A 3 19.06 4.27 -6.21
C ALA A 3 20.01 3.11 -6.50
N PRO A 4 19.82 1.90 -5.93
CA PRO A 4 20.60 0.76 -6.35
C PRO A 4 20.44 0.62 -7.88
N THR A 5 21.54 0.29 -8.55
CA THR A 5 21.59 0.15 -10.02
C THR A 5 20.38 -0.62 -10.55
N GLY A 6 19.64 0.00 -11.48
CA GLY A 6 18.49 -0.62 -12.15
C GLY A 6 17.12 -0.34 -11.53
N TRP A 7 17.04 0.39 -10.41
CA TRP A 7 15.76 0.81 -9.82
C TRP A 7 15.48 2.29 -10.06
N GLU A 8 14.23 2.60 -10.41
CA GLU A 8 13.68 3.95 -10.41
C GLU A 8 12.90 4.18 -9.10
N LEU A 9 13.14 5.32 -8.45
CA LEU A 9 12.36 5.73 -7.30
C LEU A 9 11.19 6.62 -7.74
N ALA A 10 9.98 6.06 -7.80
CA ALA A 10 8.76 6.84 -7.95
C ALA A 10 8.27 7.32 -6.56
N ILE A 11 8.13 8.63 -6.38
CA ILE A 11 7.67 9.19 -5.11
C ILE A 11 6.25 9.71 -5.22
N ARG A 12 5.37 9.17 -4.38
CA ARG A 12 3.99 9.61 -4.25
C ARG A 12 3.81 10.44 -2.98
N CYS A 13 3.55 11.74 -3.15
CA CYS A 13 3.26 12.65 -2.04
C CYS A 13 1.76 12.76 -1.76
N HIS A 14 1.43 13.12 -0.51
CA HIS A 14 0.05 13.45 -0.16
C HIS A 14 -0.39 14.70 -0.95
N PRO A 15 -1.60 14.73 -1.54
CA PRO A 15 -2.04 15.85 -2.38
C PRO A 15 -2.17 17.18 -1.63
N ARG A 16 -2.27 17.15 -0.30
CA ARG A 16 -2.25 18.34 0.57
C ARG A 16 -0.87 18.67 1.16
N HIS A 17 0.21 18.09 0.63
CA HIS A 17 1.54 18.42 1.11
C HIS A 17 1.82 19.90 0.81
N VAL A 18 2.04 20.68 1.86
CA VAL A 18 2.09 22.16 1.80
C VAL A 18 3.26 22.63 0.94
N ASP A 19 4.30 21.80 0.79
CA ASP A 19 5.55 22.14 0.10
C ASP A 19 5.77 21.38 -1.21
N ARG A 20 4.74 21.27 -2.07
CA ARG A 20 4.87 20.54 -3.35
C ARG A 20 6.02 21.07 -4.21
N GLU A 21 6.19 22.40 -4.29
CA GLU A 21 7.28 23.02 -5.06
C GLU A 21 8.67 22.65 -4.53
N ALA A 22 8.84 22.62 -3.20
CA ALA A 22 10.10 22.18 -2.60
C ALA A 22 10.38 20.71 -2.92
N PHE A 23 9.32 19.89 -2.97
CA PHE A 23 9.43 18.49 -3.32
C PHE A 23 9.83 18.27 -4.78
N SER A 24 9.16 18.95 -5.71
CA SER A 24 9.51 18.89 -7.14
C SER A 24 10.93 19.43 -7.39
N SER A 25 11.35 20.47 -6.66
CA SER A 25 12.73 20.98 -6.72
C SER A 25 13.76 19.97 -6.20
N MET A 26 13.44 19.25 -5.12
CA MET A 26 14.30 18.17 -4.61
C MET A 26 14.43 17.04 -5.64
N ILE A 27 13.33 16.64 -6.29
CA ILE A 27 13.36 15.63 -7.37
C ILE A 27 14.24 16.12 -8.53
N ALA A 28 14.05 17.36 -8.99
CA ALA A 28 14.85 17.93 -10.07
C ALA A 28 16.35 17.91 -9.73
N SER A 29 16.73 18.32 -8.52
CA SER A 29 18.13 18.30 -8.06
C SER A 29 18.72 16.88 -8.02
N LEU A 30 17.92 15.88 -7.63
CA LEU A 30 18.33 14.48 -7.66
C LEU A 30 18.49 13.98 -9.10
N GLN A 31 17.59 14.34 -10.01
CA GLN A 31 17.69 13.99 -11.43
C GLN A 31 18.94 14.62 -12.08
N GLU A 32 19.22 15.89 -11.80
CA GLU A 32 20.44 16.59 -12.23
C GLU A 32 21.72 15.91 -11.71
N SER A 33 21.64 15.31 -10.52
CA SER A 33 22.71 14.50 -9.93
C SER A 33 22.81 13.08 -10.50
N GLY A 34 22.00 12.74 -11.51
CA GLY A 34 22.02 11.45 -12.21
C GLY A 34 21.20 10.34 -11.55
N TYR A 35 20.36 10.65 -10.55
CA TYR A 35 19.48 9.64 -9.94
C TYR A 35 18.20 9.44 -10.76
N LEU A 36 17.78 8.18 -10.89
CA LEU A 36 16.48 7.82 -11.48
C LEU A 36 15.39 7.99 -10.42
N VAL A 37 14.75 9.14 -10.42
CA VAL A 37 13.66 9.49 -9.51
C VAL A 37 12.57 10.24 -10.26
N SER A 38 11.32 9.99 -9.93
CA SER A 38 10.14 10.63 -10.54
C SER A 38 9.08 10.94 -9.50
N GLU A 39 8.22 11.93 -9.79
CA GLU A 39 7.01 12.21 -9.02
C GLU A 39 5.86 11.40 -9.62
N SER A 40 5.16 10.60 -8.81
CA SER A 40 3.95 9.89 -9.26
C SER A 40 2.81 10.89 -9.53
N ASP A 41 2.04 10.68 -10.60
CA ASP A 41 0.87 11.51 -10.89
C ASP A 41 -0.19 11.32 -9.78
N PRO A 42 -0.56 12.38 -9.05
CA PRO A 42 -1.59 12.29 -8.01
C PRO A 42 -2.97 11.89 -8.53
N LYS A 43 -3.23 12.04 -9.84
CA LYS A 43 -4.48 11.60 -10.49
C LYS A 43 -4.48 10.11 -10.80
N GLU A 44 -3.32 9.48 -10.92
CA GLU A 44 -3.26 8.04 -11.07
C GLU A 44 -3.63 7.34 -9.77
N SER A 45 -4.31 6.21 -9.91
CA SER A 45 -4.69 5.39 -8.76
C SER A 45 -3.46 4.77 -8.13
N LEU A 46 -3.43 4.68 -6.80
CA LEU A 46 -2.34 4.00 -6.10
C LEU A 46 -2.18 2.55 -6.55
N ALA A 47 -3.28 1.86 -6.88
CA ALA A 47 -3.23 0.49 -7.38
C ALA A 47 -2.46 0.38 -8.70
N SER A 48 -2.61 1.37 -9.60
CA SER A 48 -1.86 1.43 -10.86
C SER A 48 -0.36 1.62 -10.63
N ASP A 49 0.02 2.48 -9.68
CA ASP A 49 1.43 2.65 -9.28
C ASP A 49 2.00 1.35 -8.71
N LEU A 50 1.26 0.68 -7.84
CA LEU A 50 1.68 -0.56 -7.19
C LEU A 50 1.84 -1.72 -8.19
N ALA A 51 0.95 -1.83 -9.18
CA ALA A 51 1.04 -2.86 -10.22
C ALA A 51 2.31 -2.75 -11.08
N ARG A 52 2.91 -1.56 -11.17
CA ARG A 52 4.17 -1.31 -11.88
C ARG A 52 5.39 -1.33 -10.95
N SER A 53 5.17 -1.35 -9.64
CA SER A 53 6.22 -1.25 -8.64
C SER A 53 6.80 -2.61 -8.29
N GLY A 54 8.13 -2.72 -8.24
CA GLY A 54 8.79 -3.93 -7.74
C GLY A 54 8.80 -4.04 -6.21
N ALA A 55 8.68 -2.91 -5.50
CA ALA A 55 8.58 -2.84 -4.05
C ALA A 55 7.97 -1.50 -3.60
N VAL A 56 7.45 -1.45 -2.37
CA VAL A 56 6.94 -0.25 -1.72
C VAL A 56 7.80 0.07 -0.52
N LEU A 57 8.24 1.32 -0.39
CA LEU A 57 8.93 1.81 0.80
C LEU A 57 7.97 2.63 1.66
N THR A 58 7.74 2.24 2.91
CA THR A 58 6.87 2.96 3.84
C THR A 58 7.53 3.22 5.17
N ARG A 59 7.20 4.34 5.80
CA ARG A 59 7.69 4.70 7.16
C ARG A 59 6.68 4.45 8.27
N SER A 60 5.42 4.27 7.93
CA SER A 60 4.34 4.17 8.91
C SER A 60 3.26 3.23 8.44
N TRP A 61 2.52 2.67 9.39
CA TRP A 61 1.31 1.95 9.07
C TRP A 61 0.26 2.95 8.59
N SER A 62 -0.06 2.90 7.30
CA SER A 62 -0.95 3.84 6.64
C SER A 62 -1.75 3.13 5.54
N GLY A 63 -2.84 3.75 5.08
CA GLY A 63 -3.65 3.22 3.98
C GLY A 63 -2.80 2.73 2.80
N PRO A 64 -1.82 3.50 2.30
CA PRO A 64 -0.94 3.05 1.23
C PRO A 64 -0.10 1.80 1.54
N ALA A 65 0.37 1.63 2.78
CA ALA A 65 1.08 0.42 3.20
C ALA A 65 0.16 -0.80 3.16
N VAL A 66 -1.07 -0.66 3.67
CA VAL A 66 -2.09 -1.71 3.64
C VAL A 66 -2.45 -2.09 2.20
N VAL A 67 -2.64 -1.09 1.32
CA VAL A 67 -2.92 -1.34 -0.11
C VAL A 67 -1.75 -2.05 -0.79
N GLY A 68 -0.49 -1.71 -0.45
CA GLY A 68 0.69 -2.43 -0.93
C GLY A 68 0.73 -3.91 -0.51
N LEU A 69 0.30 -4.21 0.72
CA LEU A 69 0.19 -5.59 1.18
C LEU A 69 -0.90 -6.35 0.40
N TYR A 70 -2.06 -5.73 0.19
CA TYR A 70 -3.15 -6.35 -0.59
C TYR A 70 -2.81 -6.52 -2.08
N SER A 71 -1.99 -5.64 -2.66
CA SER A 71 -1.60 -5.74 -4.07
C SER A 71 -0.60 -6.85 -4.35
N GLY A 72 -0.10 -7.55 -3.33
CA GLY A 72 0.95 -8.55 -3.49
C GLY A 72 2.28 -7.92 -3.89
N THR A 73 2.50 -6.65 -3.55
CA THR A 73 3.78 -5.96 -3.77
C THR A 73 4.62 -6.09 -2.49
N PRO A 74 5.93 -6.39 -2.56
CA PRO A 74 6.78 -6.40 -1.38
C PRO A 74 6.78 -5.02 -0.68
N VAL A 75 6.49 -5.00 0.62
CA VAL A 75 6.43 -3.77 1.43
C VAL A 75 7.62 -3.75 2.38
N ILE A 76 8.45 -2.73 2.24
CA ILE A 76 9.67 -2.49 3.02
C ILE A 76 9.38 -1.39 4.04
N GLY A 77 9.55 -1.71 5.32
CA GLY A 77 9.56 -0.75 6.41
C GLY A 77 10.86 0.06 6.44
N TRP A 78 10.78 1.38 6.28
CA TRP A 78 11.91 2.30 6.37
C TRP A 78 12.01 2.87 7.79
N LEU A 79 13.04 2.45 8.52
CA LEU A 79 13.23 2.70 9.95
C LEU A 79 14.44 3.59 10.25
N ALA A 80 14.90 4.38 9.26
CA ALA A 80 16.12 5.20 9.40
C ALA A 80 16.05 6.33 10.44
N ARG A 81 14.88 6.59 11.03
CA ARG A 81 14.69 7.49 12.17
C ARG A 81 13.65 6.89 13.12
N THR A 82 13.97 6.82 14.40
CA THR A 82 13.03 6.44 15.46
C THR A 82 11.96 7.53 15.61
N MET A 83 10.71 7.19 15.31
CA MET A 83 9.54 8.00 15.68
C MET A 83 8.74 7.26 16.77
N HIS A 84 7.63 7.84 17.22
CA HIS A 84 6.86 7.36 18.35
C HIS A 84 6.41 5.88 18.19
N ARG A 85 6.79 5.03 19.16
CA ARG A 85 6.59 3.56 19.18
C ARG A 85 5.18 3.06 18.80
N HIS A 86 4.14 3.86 19.04
CA HIS A 86 2.75 3.41 18.91
C HIS A 86 2.22 3.37 17.47
N LEU A 87 2.84 4.10 16.53
CA LEU A 87 2.45 4.12 15.10
C LEU A 87 3.28 3.16 14.23
N GLU A 88 4.24 2.47 14.83
CA GLU A 88 5.25 1.68 14.11
C GLU A 88 5.10 0.18 14.34
N GLN A 89 4.32 -0.29 15.32
CA GLN A 89 4.28 -1.72 15.71
C GLN A 89 4.06 -2.63 14.49
N MET A 90 3.10 -2.29 13.63
CA MET A 90 2.81 -3.07 12.42
C MET A 90 3.87 -2.94 11.33
N VAL A 91 4.63 -1.85 11.30
CA VAL A 91 5.80 -1.71 10.40
C VAL A 91 6.94 -2.61 10.88
N HIS A 92 7.12 -2.75 12.20
CA HIS A 92 8.07 -3.69 12.81
C HIS A 92 7.68 -5.16 12.62
N ASP A 93 6.42 -5.45 12.29
CA ASP A 93 5.98 -6.80 11.94
C ASP A 93 6.24 -7.15 10.47
N LEU A 94 6.56 -6.17 9.61
CA LEU A 94 6.85 -6.42 8.20
C LEU A 94 8.09 -7.31 8.04
N PRO A 95 8.09 -8.25 7.07
CA PRO A 95 9.20 -9.15 6.84
C PRO A 95 10.43 -8.46 6.24
N LEU A 96 10.27 -7.25 5.69
CA LEU A 96 11.35 -6.46 5.10
C LEU A 96 11.48 -5.12 5.83
N GLN A 97 12.69 -4.84 6.33
CA GLN A 97 12.99 -3.61 7.07
C GLN A 97 14.36 -3.09 6.68
N ALA A 98 14.44 -1.80 6.38
CA ALA A 98 15.66 -1.08 6.08
C ALA A 98 15.85 0.09 7.04
N VAL A 99 17.00 0.12 7.73
CA VAL A 99 17.38 1.21 8.66
C VAL A 99 18.32 2.23 8.01
N ASP A 100 18.88 1.91 6.85
CA ASP A 100 19.81 2.76 6.11
C ASP A 100 19.79 2.44 4.62
N GLY A 101 20.49 3.27 3.84
CA GLY A 101 20.58 3.13 2.39
C GLY A 101 21.20 1.80 1.93
N PRO A 102 22.34 1.36 2.52
CA PRO A 102 22.94 0.06 2.18
C PRO A 102 22.01 -1.14 2.44
N GLY A 103 21.30 -1.16 3.57
CA GLY A 103 20.33 -2.21 3.88
C GLY A 103 19.16 -2.23 2.90
N LEU A 104 18.65 -1.05 2.50
CA LEU A 104 17.63 -0.96 1.45
C LEU A 104 18.14 -1.50 0.11
N ALA A 105 19.38 -1.16 -0.27
CA ALA A 105 19.97 -1.65 -1.51
C ALA A 105 20.11 -3.18 -1.52
N ALA A 106 20.52 -3.79 -0.39
CA ALA A 106 20.62 -5.23 -0.25
C ALA A 106 19.27 -5.93 -0.38
N ILE A 107 18.21 -5.37 0.21
CA ILE A 107 16.84 -5.89 0.09
C ILE A 107 16.37 -5.83 -1.37
N LEU A 108 16.55 -4.68 -2.03
CA LEU A 108 16.12 -4.51 -3.43
C LEU A 108 16.86 -5.44 -4.40
N ASP A 109 18.17 -5.65 -4.18
CA ASP A 109 18.96 -6.61 -4.96
C ASP A 109 18.49 -8.06 -4.74
N SER A 110 18.18 -8.43 -3.50
CA SER A 110 17.61 -9.74 -3.14
C SER A 110 16.25 -9.97 -3.80
N LEU A 111 15.34 -9.00 -3.73
CA LEU A 111 14.02 -9.08 -4.38
C LEU A 111 14.12 -9.24 -5.91
N HIS A 112 15.12 -8.59 -6.52
CA HIS A 112 15.36 -8.68 -7.95
C HIS A 112 15.96 -10.03 -8.38
N ARG A 113 16.87 -10.60 -7.58
CA ARG A 113 17.64 -11.80 -7.96
C ARG A 113 17.00 -13.12 -7.55
N ASP A 114 16.15 -13.13 -6.52
CA ASP A 114 15.57 -14.36 -5.98
C ASP A 114 14.03 -14.33 -5.96
N PRO A 115 13.38 -14.78 -7.05
CA PRO A 115 11.92 -14.87 -7.13
C PRO A 115 11.31 -15.80 -6.07
N SER A 116 12.05 -16.80 -5.58
CA SER A 116 11.56 -17.73 -4.57
C SER A 116 11.48 -17.07 -3.20
N GLN A 117 12.49 -16.27 -2.86
CA GLN A 117 12.49 -15.43 -1.66
C GLN A 117 11.37 -14.40 -1.72
N THR A 118 11.19 -13.73 -2.86
CA THR A 118 10.09 -12.79 -3.07
C THR A 118 8.73 -13.44 -2.81
N ARG A 119 8.50 -14.66 -3.30
CA ARG A 119 7.25 -15.38 -3.02
C ARG A 119 7.05 -15.66 -1.53
N SER A 120 8.08 -16.11 -0.83
CA SER A 120 8.01 -16.36 0.62
C SER A 120 7.74 -15.08 1.42
N ILE A 121 8.29 -13.94 0.99
CA ILE A 121 8.00 -12.63 1.59
C ILE A 121 6.52 -12.27 1.42
N LEU A 122 5.96 -12.47 0.22
CA LEU A 122 4.55 -12.18 -0.05
C LEU A 122 3.61 -13.09 0.75
N GLU A 123 3.97 -14.35 0.93
CA GLU A 123 3.22 -15.28 1.80
C GLU A 123 3.18 -14.77 3.25
N ARG A 124 4.33 -14.37 3.81
CA ARG A 124 4.39 -13.78 5.16
C ARG A 124 3.62 -12.47 5.27
N GLN A 125 3.66 -11.62 4.24
CA GLN A 125 2.83 -10.41 4.21
C GLN A 125 1.33 -10.71 4.25
N ARG A 126 0.91 -11.80 3.60
CA ARG A 126 -0.49 -12.26 3.66
C ARG A 126 -0.86 -12.76 5.05
N GLU A 127 0.03 -13.52 5.70
CA GLU A 127 -0.16 -13.96 7.10
C GLU A 127 -0.32 -12.78 8.05
N ILE A 128 0.42 -11.68 7.83
CA ILE A 128 0.25 -10.44 8.60
C ILE A 128 -1.13 -9.83 8.38
N LEU A 129 -1.61 -9.75 7.14
CA LEU A 129 -2.96 -9.25 6.86
C LEU A 129 -4.02 -10.08 7.59
N GLU A 130 -3.91 -11.41 7.54
CA GLU A 130 -4.81 -12.33 8.23
C GLU A 130 -4.77 -12.14 9.76
N ALA A 131 -3.58 -11.98 10.34
CA ALA A 131 -3.39 -11.74 11.77
C ALA A 131 -4.05 -10.43 12.26
N TYR A 132 -4.15 -9.44 11.39
CA TYR A 132 -4.81 -8.16 11.67
C TYR A 132 -6.29 -8.12 11.27
N HIS A 133 -6.90 -9.28 10.99
CA HIS A 133 -8.31 -9.43 10.59
C HIS A 133 -8.68 -8.63 9.34
N PHE A 134 -7.72 -8.42 8.44
CA PHE A 134 -7.98 -7.87 7.13
C PHE A 134 -8.56 -8.95 6.22
N VAL A 135 -9.59 -8.61 5.44
CA VAL A 135 -10.29 -9.55 4.54
C VAL A 135 -9.42 -9.79 3.31
N THR A 136 -8.76 -10.95 3.24
CA THR A 136 -7.83 -11.31 2.16
C THR A 136 -8.48 -12.07 1.00
N GLU A 137 -9.76 -12.41 1.10
CA GLU A 137 -10.49 -13.22 0.11
C GLU A 137 -11.77 -12.54 -0.40
N GLY A 138 -12.05 -12.74 -1.69
CA GLY A 138 -13.22 -12.22 -2.38
C GLY A 138 -12.99 -10.86 -3.04
N ASP A 139 -13.79 -10.54 -4.06
CA ASP A 139 -13.80 -9.20 -4.67
C ASP A 139 -14.62 -8.27 -3.76
N PRO A 140 -14.01 -7.27 -3.10
CA PRO A 140 -14.72 -6.36 -2.21
C PRO A 140 -15.80 -5.57 -2.93
N TYR A 141 -15.66 -5.30 -4.23
CA TYR A 141 -16.68 -4.62 -5.02
C TYR A 141 -17.87 -5.54 -5.29
N ALA A 142 -17.62 -6.81 -5.62
CA ALA A 142 -18.69 -7.80 -5.77
C ALA A 142 -19.44 -8.01 -4.46
N LEU A 143 -18.72 -8.19 -3.34
CA LEU A 143 -19.31 -8.34 -2.01
C LEU A 143 -20.14 -7.11 -1.61
N ALA A 144 -19.65 -5.91 -1.89
CA ALA A 144 -20.39 -4.67 -1.64
C ALA A 144 -21.64 -4.56 -2.53
N ALA A 145 -21.53 -4.91 -3.82
CA ALA A 145 -22.65 -4.92 -4.75
C ALA A 145 -23.73 -5.93 -4.34
N ASP A 146 -23.34 -7.13 -3.92
CA ASP A 146 -24.25 -8.17 -3.44
C ASP A 146 -24.95 -7.76 -2.14
N ALA A 147 -24.22 -7.16 -1.21
CA ALA A 147 -24.78 -6.63 0.04
C ALA A 147 -25.81 -5.52 -0.25
N LEU A 148 -25.45 -4.55 -1.11
CA LEU A 148 -26.36 -3.47 -1.52
C LEU A 148 -27.59 -4.02 -2.26
N GLY A 149 -27.39 -4.96 -3.18
CA GLY A 149 -28.47 -5.61 -3.91
C GLY A 149 -29.44 -6.34 -2.98
N SER A 150 -28.94 -6.98 -1.93
CA SER A 150 -29.76 -7.65 -0.91
C SER A 150 -30.57 -6.67 -0.07
N VAL A 151 -29.96 -5.56 0.36
CA VAL A 151 -30.66 -4.48 1.10
C VAL A 151 -31.77 -3.87 0.24
N LEU A 152 -31.47 -3.54 -1.01
CA LEU A 152 -32.45 -2.96 -1.93
C LEU A 152 -33.61 -3.92 -2.19
N LYS A 153 -33.33 -5.21 -2.46
CA LYS A 153 -34.39 -6.23 -2.65
C LYS A 153 -35.31 -6.34 -1.43
N ASN A 154 -34.73 -6.31 -0.22
CA ASN A 154 -35.51 -6.37 1.01
C ASN A 154 -36.34 -5.09 1.25
N ASP A 155 -35.80 -3.91 0.94
CA ASP A 155 -36.55 -2.65 1.03
C ASP A 155 -37.70 -2.61 0.00
N PHE A 156 -37.45 -3.04 -1.24
CA PHE A 156 -38.50 -3.15 -2.26
C PHE A 156 -39.57 -4.18 -1.89
N ALA A 157 -39.20 -5.33 -1.34
CA ALA A 157 -40.16 -6.34 -0.87
C ALA A 157 -41.03 -5.81 0.29
N ASN A 158 -40.43 -5.09 1.24
CA ASN A 158 -41.14 -4.49 2.36
C ASN A 158 -42.04 -3.30 1.95
N ARG A 159 -41.71 -2.59 0.86
CA ARG A 159 -42.54 -1.53 0.30
C ARG A 159 -43.65 -2.05 -0.61
N ALA A 160 -43.42 -3.15 -1.32
CA ALA A 160 -44.43 -3.81 -2.17
C ALA A 160 -45.47 -4.61 -1.34
N HIS A 161 -45.05 -5.11 -0.17
CA HIS A 161 -45.92 -5.70 0.83
C HIS A 161 -45.66 -5.01 2.18
N PRO A 162 -46.21 -3.80 2.41
CA PRO A 162 -46.16 -3.23 3.74
C PRO A 162 -46.84 -4.23 4.66
N LYS A 163 -46.08 -4.75 5.64
CA LYS A 163 -46.68 -5.58 6.69
C LYS A 163 -47.83 -4.77 7.27
N GLU A 164 -49.06 -5.20 7.05
CA GLU A 164 -50.22 -4.74 7.79
C GLU A 164 -49.97 -5.12 9.25
N HIS A 165 -49.23 -4.29 9.97
CA HIS A 165 -49.34 -4.19 11.41
C HIS A 165 -50.63 -3.40 11.68
N LEU A 166 -51.74 -4.06 11.38
CA LEU A 166 -53.04 -3.75 11.92
C LEU A 166 -53.53 -5.01 12.62
N GLN A 167 -53.94 -4.79 13.87
CA GLN A 167 -54.64 -5.70 14.77
C GLN A 167 -53.74 -6.58 15.65
N SER A 168 -53.41 -6.05 16.83
CA SER A 168 -54.28 -6.24 18.00
C SER A 168 -54.03 -5.15 19.04
#